data_AF-A0A443RZ98-F1
#
_entry.id   AF-A0A443RZ98-F1
#
_cell.length_a   1.000
_cell.length_b   1.000
_cell.length_c   1.000
_cell.angle_alpha   90.00
_cell.angle_beta   90.00
_cell.angle_gamma   90.00
#
_symmetry.space_group_name_H-M   'P 1'
#
loop_
_entity.id
_entity.type
_entity.pdbx_description
1 polymer ?
#
loop_
_entity_poly.entity_id
_entity_poly.type
_entity_poly.pdbx_seq_one_letter_code
_entity_poly.pdbx_strand_id
1 'polypeptide(L)'
;MQAQLSMNMRRKLEDIRCKMENLRLKLSKEGQLSSLTMNGLKDIISAINAGDYNRATSLHTHLVATTTFGETADFLPAIKVLVHLAHQHL
;
A
#
# COMPACT_ATOMS: atom_id res chain seq x y z
N MET A 1 -9.73 -0.18 -29.49
CA MET A 1 -8.63 0.06 -28.53
C MET A 1 -9.00 -0.14 -27.05
N GLN A 2 -10.12 -0.79 -26.68
CA GLN A 2 -10.52 -0.94 -25.27
C GLN A 2 -9.99 -2.21 -24.57
N ALA A 3 -9.46 -3.20 -25.31
CA ALA A 3 -9.00 -4.48 -24.72
C ALA A 3 -7.62 -4.41 -24.03
N GLN A 4 -6.83 -3.36 -24.26
CA GLN A 4 -5.46 -3.27 -23.74
C GLN A 4 -5.37 -2.61 -22.35
N LEU A 5 -6.41 -1.86 -21.96
CA LEU A 5 -6.54 -1.29 -20.61
C LEU A 5 -6.76 -2.40 -19.56
N SER A 6 -7.51 -3.45 -19.91
CA SER A 6 -7.93 -4.50 -18.98
C SER A 6 -6.80 -5.47 -18.59
N MET A 7 -5.89 -5.80 -19.52
CA MET A 7 -4.78 -6.72 -19.22
C MET A 7 -3.73 -6.08 -18.31
N ASN A 8 -3.42 -4.80 -18.52
CA ASN A 8 -2.49 -4.06 -17.67
C ASN A 8 -3.05 -3.84 -16.27
N MET A 9 -4.35 -3.54 -16.16
CA MET A 9 -5.03 -3.40 -14.88
C MET A 9 -5.07 -4.73 -14.11
N ARG A 10 -5.39 -5.85 -14.80
CA ARG A 10 -5.36 -7.19 -14.18
C ARG A 10 -3.98 -7.55 -13.64
N ARG A 11 -2.91 -7.32 -14.41
CA ARG A 11 -1.53 -7.55 -13.91
C ARG A 11 -1.17 -6.67 -12.73
N LYS A 12 -1.58 -5.39 -12.74
CA LYS A 12 -1.37 -4.48 -11.60
C LYS A 12 -2.09 -4.97 -10.34
N LEU A 13 -3.33 -5.42 -10.48
CA LEU A 13 -4.10 -5.97 -9.36
C LEU A 13 -3.47 -7.27 -8.83
N GLU A 14 -2.94 -8.13 -9.70
CA GLU A 14 -2.22 -9.33 -9.26
C GLU A 14 -0.90 -8.99 -8.54
N ASP A 15 -0.13 -8.00 -9.01
CA ASP A 15 1.07 -7.52 -8.33
C ASP A 15 0.73 -6.94 -6.94
N ILE A 16 -0.30 -6.10 -6.87
CA ILE A 16 -0.81 -5.57 -5.59
C ILE A 16 -1.21 -6.72 -4.66
N ARG A 17 -1.96 -7.71 -5.15
CA ARG A 17 -2.40 -8.86 -4.36
C ARG A 17 -1.20 -9.63 -3.79
N CYS A 18 -0.20 -9.93 -4.62
CA CYS A 18 1.02 -10.62 -4.19
C CYS A 18 1.77 -9.84 -3.09
N LYS A 19 1.89 -8.52 -3.25
CA LYS A 19 2.54 -7.64 -2.27
C LYS A 19 1.74 -7.50 -0.97
N MET A 20 0.41 -7.49 -1.05
CA MET A 20 -0.46 -7.52 0.13
C MET A 20 -0.37 -8.85 0.89
N GLU A 21 -0.15 -9.96 0.19
CA GLU A 21 0.12 -11.24 0.84
C GLU A 21 1.46 -11.23 1.58
N ASN A 22 2.51 -10.66 0.99
CA ASN A 22 3.79 -10.46 1.67
C ASN A 22 3.65 -9.60 2.93
N LEU A 23 2.84 -8.53 2.87
CA LEU A 23 2.52 -7.72 4.05
C LEU A 23 1.82 -8.56 5.13
N ARG A 24 0.82 -9.37 4.75
CA ARG A 24 0.12 -10.26 5.68
C ARG A 24 1.08 -11.24 6.34
N LEU A 25 2.01 -11.82 5.59
CA LEU A 25 3.03 -12.72 6.12
C LEU A 25 3.99 -12.01 7.09
N LYS A 26 4.38 -10.76 6.82
CA LYS A 26 5.20 -9.95 7.74
C LYS A 26 4.42 -9.61 9.02
N LEU A 27 3.13 -9.28 8.92
CA LEU A 27 2.28 -9.01 10.09
C LEU A 27 2.11 -10.24 11.00
N SER A 28 2.12 -11.45 10.42
CA SER A 28 2.03 -12.70 11.19
C SER A 28 3.32 -13.07 11.93
N LYS A 29 4.45 -12.41 11.64
CA LYS A 29 5.76 -12.71 12.24
C LYS A 29 6.15 -11.59 13.21
N GLU A 30 6.41 -11.94 14.47
CA GLU A 30 6.91 -10.98 15.45
C GLU A 30 8.28 -10.42 15.02
N GLY A 31 8.47 -9.11 15.20
CA GLY A 31 9.73 -8.42 14.93
C GLY A 31 10.07 -8.18 13.45
N GLN A 32 9.17 -8.50 12.50
CA GLN A 32 9.37 -8.16 11.08
C GLN A 32 8.97 -6.73 10.72
N LEU A 33 8.16 -6.08 11.55
CA LEU A 33 7.74 -4.69 11.37
C LEU A 33 7.97 -3.93 12.67
N SER A 34 8.56 -2.75 12.57
CA SER A 34 8.68 -1.82 13.68
C SER A 34 7.31 -1.27 14.08
N SER A 35 7.17 -0.89 15.35
CA SER A 35 5.95 -0.26 15.87
C SER A 35 5.60 1.02 15.10
N LEU A 36 6.60 1.75 14.61
CA LEU A 36 6.43 2.93 13.76
C LEU A 36 5.72 2.55 12.45
N THR A 37 6.17 1.50 11.78
CA THR A 37 5.60 1.02 10.52
C THR A 37 4.17 0.52 10.71
N MET A 38 3.94 -0.25 11.77
CA MET A 38 2.59 -0.71 12.12
C MET A 38 1.64 0.45 12.39
N ASN A 39 2.09 1.49 13.10
CA ASN A 39 1.25 2.65 13.37
C ASN A 39 0.96 3.44 12.08
N GLY A 40 1.98 3.71 11.27
CA GLY A 40 1.80 4.40 9.99
C GLY A 40 0.87 3.66 9.03
N LEU A 41 0.92 2.32 9.01
CA LEU A 41 -0.03 1.50 8.26
C LEU A 41 -1.47 1.69 8.75
N LYS A 42 -1.70 1.70 10.07
CA LYS A 42 -3.03 1.95 10.65
C LYS A 42 -3.56 3.34 10.30
N ASP A 43 -2.70 4.36 10.35
CA ASP A 43 -3.05 5.73 9.95
C ASP A 43 -3.45 5.81 8.47
N ILE A 44 -2.69 5.15 7.58
CA ILE A 44 -3.01 5.09 6.14
C ILE A 44 -4.38 4.41 5.92
N ILE A 45 -4.62 3.25 6.55
CA ILE A 45 -5.90 2.53 6.43
C ILE A 45 -7.06 3.40 6.94
N SER A 46 -6.87 4.11 8.05
CA SER A 46 -7.87 5.01 8.61
C SER A 46 -8.22 6.16 7.66
N ALA A 47 -7.21 6.75 7.01
CA ALA A 47 -7.42 7.78 6.00
C ALA A 47 -8.16 7.26 4.75
N ILE A 48 -7.81 6.06 4.28
CA ILE A 48 -8.51 5.39 3.16
C ILE A 48 -9.98 5.13 3.51
N ASN A 49 -10.26 4.60 4.70
CA ASN A 49 -11.63 4.33 5.16
C ASN A 49 -12.47 5.62 5.31
N ALA A 50 -11.83 6.75 5.59
CA ALA A 50 -12.47 8.07 5.64
C ALA A 50 -12.68 8.70 4.24
N GLY A 51 -12.18 8.07 3.16
CA GLY A 51 -12.19 8.63 1.81
C GLY A 51 -11.14 9.74 1.59
N ASP A 52 -10.23 9.96 2.54
CA ASP A 52 -9.19 10.99 2.46
C ASP A 52 -7.90 10.43 1.83
N TYR A 53 -7.95 10.22 0.51
CA TYR A 53 -6.83 9.68 -0.26
C TYR A 53 -5.62 10.62 -0.31
N ASN A 54 -5.84 11.93 -0.16
CA ASN A 54 -4.75 12.91 -0.08
C ASN A 54 -3.95 12.70 1.22
N ARG A 55 -4.64 12.60 2.36
CA ARG A 55 -4.01 12.27 3.63
C ARG A 55 -3.33 10.90 3.60
N ALA A 56 -3.97 9.89 3.01
CA ALA A 56 -3.35 8.57 2.83
C ALA A 56 -2.02 8.64 2.05
N THR A 57 -1.96 9.47 1.01
CA THR A 57 -0.75 9.68 0.19
C THR A 57 0.36 10.42 0.96
N SER A 58 0.00 11.45 1.73
CA SER A 58 0.95 12.15 2.61
C SER A 58 1.52 11.24 3.70
N LEU A 59 0.66 10.44 4.34
CA LEU A 59 1.06 9.47 5.35
C LEU A 59 1.96 8.38 4.76
N HIS A 60 1.65 7.88 3.56
CA HIS A 60 2.51 6.95 2.82
C HIS A 60 3.90 7.54 2.59
N THR A 61 3.98 8.78 2.12
CA THR A 61 5.27 9.47 1.86
C THR A 61 6.07 9.63 3.15
N HIS A 62 5.41 10.02 4.24
CA HIS A 62 6.05 10.11 5.56
C HIS A 62 6.56 8.73 6.03
N LEU A 63 5.79 7.67 5.81
CA LEU A 63 6.17 6.31 6.18
C LEU A 63 7.38 5.82 5.39
N VAL A 64 7.45 6.09 4.08
CA VAL A 64 8.64 5.79 3.26
C VAL A 64 9.87 6.51 3.80
N ALA A 65 9.73 7.76 4.25
CA ALA A 65 10.84 8.57 4.75
C ALA A 65 11.32 8.17 6.15
N THR A 66 10.46 7.55 6.96
CA THR A 66 10.74 7.22 8.37
C THR A 66 11.06 5.76 8.60
N THR A 67 10.70 4.88 7.66
CA THR A 67 10.93 3.43 7.75
C THR A 67 12.19 3.00 7.00
N THR A 68 12.73 1.86 7.37
CA THR A 68 13.87 1.29 6.66
C THR A 68 13.41 0.59 5.38
N PHE A 69 14.20 0.70 4.31
CA PHE A 69 13.88 0.10 3.01
C PHE A 69 13.64 -1.43 3.12
N GLY A 70 14.45 -2.15 3.91
CA GLY A 70 14.33 -3.60 4.05
C GLY A 70 13.02 -4.05 4.72
N GLU A 71 12.43 -3.21 5.55
CA GLU A 71 11.18 -3.52 6.21
C GLU A 71 9.98 -3.34 5.26
N THR A 72 10.02 -2.29 4.42
CA THR A 72 8.82 -1.77 3.76
C THR A 72 8.81 -1.82 2.23
N ALA A 73 9.95 -2.08 1.58
CA ALA A 73 10.09 -2.11 0.12
C ALA A 73 9.16 -3.12 -0.58
N ASP A 74 8.84 -4.24 0.08
CA ASP A 74 8.01 -5.29 -0.51
C ASP A 74 6.55 -4.85 -0.74
N PHE A 75 6.02 -3.97 0.12
CA PHE A 75 4.58 -3.67 0.15
C PHE A 75 4.22 -2.18 -0.01
N LEU A 76 5.07 -1.23 0.39
CA LEU A 76 4.75 0.21 0.25
C LEU A 76 4.45 0.63 -1.20
N PRO A 77 5.13 0.12 -2.24
CA PRO A 77 4.77 0.44 -3.62
C PRO A 77 3.34 0.00 -3.97
N ALA A 78 2.89 -1.16 -3.47
CA ALA A 78 1.53 -1.64 -3.71
C ALA A 78 0.49 -0.76 -3.03
N ILE A 79 0.76 -0.29 -1.81
CA ILE A 79 -0.14 0.63 -1.09
C ILE A 79 -0.32 1.92 -1.89
N LYS A 80 0.76 2.50 -2.42
CA LYS A 80 0.68 3.70 -3.26
C LYS A 80 -0.19 3.48 -4.50
N VAL A 81 0.03 2.37 -5.21
CA VAL A 81 -0.75 2.06 -6.40
C VAL A 81 -2.21 1.82 -6.04
N LEU A 82 -2.50 1.14 -4.94
CA LEU A 82 -3.86 0.90 -4.45
C LEU A 82 -4.58 2.21 -4.13
N VAL A 83 -3.95 3.11 -3.37
CA VAL A 83 -4.51 4.45 -3.05
C VAL A 83 -4.76 5.25 -4.32
N HIS A 84 -3.82 5.24 -5.27
CA HIS A 84 -3.99 5.92 -6.54
C HIS A 84 -5.14 5.33 -7.37
N LEU A 85 -5.25 4.01 -7.46
CA LEU A 85 -6.36 3.36 -8.16
C LEU A 85 -7.71 3.65 -7.50
N ALA A 86 -7.77 3.59 -6.16
CA ALA A 86 -8.99 3.93 -5.42
C ALA A 86 -9.42 5.37 -5.71
N HIS A 87 -8.48 6.33 -5.67
CA HIS A 87 -8.77 7.73 -5.95
C HIS A 87 -9.14 8.01 -7.43
N GLN A 88 -8.67 7.20 -8.39
CA GLN A 88 -9.02 7.39 -9.81
C GLN A 88 -10.34 6.72 -10.21
N HIS A 89 -10.86 5.80 -9.39
CA HIS A 89 -12.05 5.00 -9.70
C HIS A 89 -13.24 5.26 -8.75
N LEU A 90 -13.08 6.11 -7.74
CA LEU A 90 -14.13 6.59 -6.82
C LEU A 90 -14.29 8.10 -6.97
#